data_AF-A0A445DFN9-F1
#
_entry.id   AF-A0A445DFN9-F1
#
_cell.length_a   1.000
_cell.length_b   1.000
_cell.length_c   1.000
_cell.angle_alpha   90.00
_cell.angle_beta   90.00
_cell.angle_gamma   90.00
#
_symmetry.space_group_name_H-M   'P 1'
#
loop_
_entity.id
_entity.type
_entity.pdbx_description
1 polymer ?
#
loop_
_entity_poly.entity_id
_entity_poly.type
_entity_poly.pdbx_seq_one_letter_code
_entity_poly.pdbx_strand_id
1 'polypeptide(L)'
;MQDADGGMSSETVSVEEAEAMESSTADADIDVEAAVRIVDGIGSFGATEFSSLTAKDVLTTEFTSLQAAYDYYNEFGRMNGFSVRRSKVGRRTKQGQRAK
;
A
#
# COMPACT_ATOMS: atom_id res chain seq x y z
N MET A 1 9.84 -44.04 50.45
CA MET A 1 10.29 -44.01 49.05
C MET A 1 9.04 -44.08 48.21
N GLN A 2 8.61 -42.93 47.70
CA GLN A 2 7.56 -42.81 46.69
C GLN A 2 8.09 -41.79 45.70
N ASP A 3 8.47 -42.30 44.54
CA ASP A 3 8.92 -41.56 43.39
C ASP A 3 7.72 -40.93 42.70
N ALA A 4 7.84 -39.66 42.33
CA ALA A 4 6.96 -39.03 41.35
C ALA A 4 7.85 -38.19 40.44
N ASP A 5 8.39 -38.87 39.44
CA ASP A 5 9.04 -38.30 38.26
C ASP A 5 8.01 -37.46 37.50
N GLY A 6 8.04 -36.14 37.73
CA GLY A 6 7.26 -35.17 36.98
C GLY A 6 7.91 -34.90 35.64
N GLY A 7 7.88 -35.90 34.75
CA GLY A 7 8.38 -35.78 33.38
C GLY A 7 7.64 -34.69 32.62
N MET A 8 8.33 -33.57 32.35
CA MET A 8 7.91 -32.57 31.37
C MET A 8 7.99 -33.21 29.98
N SER A 9 6.85 -33.72 29.49
CA SER A 9 6.74 -34.18 28.11
C SER A 9 6.73 -32.96 27.19
N SER A 10 7.88 -32.58 26.65
CA SER A 10 7.96 -31.55 25.61
C SER A 10 7.52 -32.14 24.28
N GLU A 11 6.25 -31.98 23.95
CA GLU A 11 5.73 -32.25 22.61
C GLU A 11 6.36 -31.25 21.64
N THR A 12 7.31 -31.71 20.83
CA THR A 12 7.89 -30.93 19.75
C THR A 12 6.99 -31.03 18.53
N VAL A 13 6.26 -29.95 18.23
CA VAL A 13 5.50 -29.82 16.99
C VAL A 13 6.50 -29.66 15.84
N SER A 14 6.50 -30.62 14.93
CA SER A 14 7.25 -30.53 13.67
C SER A 14 6.72 -29.34 12.87
N VAL A 15 7.56 -28.33 12.67
CA VAL A 15 7.30 -27.27 11.69
C VAL A 15 7.53 -27.89 10.32
N GLU A 16 6.44 -28.15 9.61
CA GLU A 16 6.46 -28.36 8.17
C GLU A 16 6.89 -27.05 7.50
N GLU A 17 8.02 -27.13 6.80
CA GLU A 17 8.63 -26.04 6.04
C GLU A 17 7.60 -25.52 5.04
N ALA A 18 7.13 -24.29 5.27
CA ALA A 18 6.26 -23.63 4.33
C ALA A 18 7.07 -23.40 3.06
N GLU A 19 6.76 -24.18 2.02
CA GLU A 19 7.19 -23.94 0.65
C GLU A 19 7.02 -22.44 0.36
N ALA A 20 8.14 -21.74 0.21
CA ALA A 20 8.12 -20.34 -0.17
C ALA A 20 7.44 -20.25 -1.53
N MET A 21 6.23 -19.68 -1.56
CA MET A 21 5.58 -19.32 -2.81
C MET A 21 6.46 -18.25 -3.46
N GLU A 22 7.35 -18.66 -4.35
CA GLU A 22 8.19 -17.76 -5.13
C GLU A 22 7.25 -16.97 -6.03
N SER A 23 6.94 -15.75 -5.59
CA SER A 23 6.19 -14.79 -6.39
C SER A 23 7.04 -14.46 -7.61
N SER A 24 6.86 -15.22 -8.67
CA SER A 24 7.44 -14.91 -9.97
C SER A 24 6.81 -13.60 -10.43
N THR A 25 7.52 -12.48 -10.22
CA THR A 25 7.27 -11.25 -10.97
C THR A 25 7.68 -11.56 -12.41
N ALA A 26 6.76 -12.17 -13.15
CA ALA A 26 6.75 -12.00 -14.59
C ALA A 26 6.52 -10.51 -14.80
N ASP A 27 7.56 -9.83 -15.29
CA ASP A 27 7.48 -8.51 -15.90
C ASP A 27 6.55 -8.68 -17.11
N ALA A 28 5.23 -8.70 -16.84
CA ALA A 28 4.24 -8.76 -17.87
C ALA A 28 4.34 -7.40 -18.54
N ASP A 29 4.93 -7.38 -19.74
CA ASP A 29 5.00 -6.23 -20.62
C ASP A 29 3.66 -5.49 -20.55
N ILE A 30 3.63 -4.38 -19.79
CA ILE A 30 2.44 -3.57 -19.68
C ILE A 30 2.25 -2.99 -21.06
N ASP A 31 1.29 -3.54 -21.79
CA ASP A 31 0.78 -2.98 -23.03
C ASP A 31 0.40 -1.52 -22.78
N VAL A 32 1.29 -0.60 -23.18
CA VAL A 32 1.20 0.86 -23.04
C VAL A 32 0.09 1.44 -23.94
N GLU A 33 -0.70 0.59 -24.61
CA GLU A 33 -1.92 1.01 -25.30
C GLU A 33 -3.11 1.18 -24.32
N ALA A 34 -2.94 0.84 -23.04
CA ALA A 34 -3.92 1.15 -22.01
C ALA A 34 -3.90 2.66 -21.69
N ALA A 35 -4.94 3.38 -22.09
CA ALA A 35 -5.09 4.81 -21.88
C ALA A 35 -4.75 5.24 -20.45
N VAL A 36 -3.66 5.99 -20.29
CA VAL A 36 -3.22 6.57 -19.01
C VAL A 36 -4.31 7.49 -18.48
N ARG A 37 -4.74 7.26 -17.24
CA ARG A 37 -5.78 8.07 -16.61
C ARG A 37 -5.13 9.22 -15.86
N ILE A 38 -5.22 10.44 -16.42
CA ILE A 38 -4.71 11.64 -15.76
C ILE A 38 -5.81 12.23 -14.85
N VAL A 39 -5.50 12.33 -13.56
CA VAL A 39 -6.38 12.91 -12.54
C VAL A 39 -5.85 14.28 -12.12
N ASP A 40 -6.54 15.32 -12.58
CA ASP A 40 -6.15 16.73 -12.32
C ASP A 40 -6.78 17.34 -11.06
N GLY A 41 -7.79 16.69 -10.49
CA GLY A 41 -8.46 17.15 -9.28
C GLY A 41 -9.86 16.60 -9.10
N ILE A 42 -10.59 17.13 -8.13
CA ILE A 42 -11.90 16.61 -7.67
C ILE A 42 -12.93 16.53 -8.81
N GLY A 43 -12.93 17.49 -9.73
CA GLY A 43 -13.81 17.46 -10.90
C GLY A 43 -13.49 16.34 -11.90
N SER A 44 -12.23 15.89 -11.98
CA SER A 44 -11.77 14.84 -12.89
C SER A 44 -12.16 13.44 -12.41
N PHE A 45 -12.21 13.20 -11.09
CA PHE A 45 -12.62 11.92 -10.52
C PHE A 45 -14.05 11.89 -9.99
N GLY A 46 -14.84 12.97 -10.05
CA GLY A 46 -16.28 12.89 -9.76
C GLY A 46 -17.04 11.91 -10.66
N ALA A 47 -16.48 11.53 -11.81
CA ALA A 47 -17.00 10.52 -12.74
C ALA A 47 -16.29 9.15 -12.62
N THR A 48 -15.40 8.93 -11.65
CA THR A 48 -14.79 7.61 -11.43
C THR A 48 -15.77 6.68 -10.73
N GLU A 49 -16.16 5.60 -11.39
CA GLU A 49 -16.83 4.45 -10.76
C GLU A 49 -15.80 3.59 -10.02
N PHE A 50 -15.42 3.98 -8.80
CA PHE A 50 -14.33 3.30 -8.08
C PHE A 50 -14.59 1.82 -7.79
N SER A 51 -15.86 1.41 -7.73
CA SER A 51 -16.29 0.00 -7.60
C SER A 51 -15.89 -0.86 -8.80
N SER A 52 -15.62 -0.26 -9.96
CA SER A 52 -15.21 -0.94 -11.19
C SER A 52 -13.70 -0.86 -11.48
N LEU A 53 -12.92 -0.20 -10.62
CA LEU A 53 -11.48 -0.06 -10.83
C LEU A 53 -10.77 -1.41 -10.74
N THR A 54 -9.99 -1.73 -11.76
CA THR A 54 -9.07 -2.86 -11.73
C THR A 54 -7.72 -2.46 -11.15
N ALA A 55 -6.91 -3.45 -10.77
CA ALA A 55 -5.53 -3.20 -10.33
C ALA A 55 -4.71 -2.47 -11.40
N LYS A 56 -4.94 -2.79 -12.69
CA LYS A 56 -4.27 -2.13 -13.81
C LYS A 56 -4.63 -0.64 -13.87
N ASP A 57 -5.91 -0.29 -13.70
CA ASP A 57 -6.35 1.11 -13.73
C ASP A 57 -5.72 1.93 -12.60
N VAL A 58 -5.61 1.35 -11.40
CA VAL A 58 -4.97 2.01 -10.26
C VAL A 58 -3.47 2.23 -10.53
N LEU A 59 -2.80 1.26 -11.15
CA LEU A 59 -1.37 1.35 -11.51
C LEU A 59 -1.09 2.36 -12.62
N THR A 60 -2.00 2.54 -13.58
CA THR A 60 -1.84 3.47 -14.71
C THR A 60 -2.44 4.86 -14.45
N THR A 61 -2.89 5.12 -13.22
CA THR A 61 -3.40 6.45 -12.85
C THR A 61 -2.25 7.40 -12.51
N GLU A 62 -2.20 8.52 -13.22
CA GLU A 62 -1.26 9.60 -12.97
C GLU A 62 -1.96 10.81 -12.34
N PHE A 63 -1.28 11.48 -11.41
CA PHE A 63 -1.84 12.63 -10.69
C PHE A 63 -1.01 13.88 -10.98
N THR A 64 -1.68 15.00 -11.31
CA THR A 64 -1.00 16.27 -11.59
C THR A 64 -0.43 16.93 -10.34
N SER A 65 -0.90 16.54 -9.15
CA SER A 65 -0.41 17.05 -7.87
C SER A 65 -0.60 16.04 -6.72
N LEU A 66 0.20 16.23 -5.66
CA LEU A 66 0.02 15.50 -4.40
C LEU A 66 -1.35 15.75 -3.75
N GLN A 67 -1.96 16.90 -4.02
CA GLN A 67 -3.31 17.21 -3.55
C GLN A 67 -4.35 16.37 -4.29
N ALA A 68 -4.27 16.30 -5.62
CA ALA A 68 -5.15 15.47 -6.43
C ALA A 68 -5.07 13.99 -6.06
N ALA A 69 -3.85 13.47 -5.82
CA ALA A 69 -3.64 12.11 -5.32
C ALA A 69 -4.29 11.90 -3.95
N TYR A 70 -4.13 12.86 -3.02
CA TYR A 70 -4.75 12.77 -1.70
C TYR A 70 -6.27 12.75 -1.78
N ASP A 71 -6.88 13.68 -2.53
CA ASP A 71 -8.32 13.80 -2.63
C ASP A 71 -8.93 12.54 -3.28
N TYR A 72 -8.27 11.98 -4.29
CA TYR A 72 -8.67 10.73 -4.95
C TYR A 72 -8.72 9.54 -3.98
N TYR A 73 -7.62 9.26 -3.27
CA TYR A 73 -7.57 8.13 -2.35
C TYR A 73 -8.43 8.34 -1.11
N ASN A 74 -8.61 9.60 -0.69
CA ASN A 74 -9.50 9.91 0.42
C ASN A 74 -10.97 9.67 0.04
N GLU A 75 -11.39 10.02 -1.18
CA GLU A 75 -12.76 9.75 -1.64
C GLU A 75 -13.03 8.25 -1.80
N PHE A 76 -12.06 7.50 -2.36
CA PHE A 76 -12.10 6.04 -2.36
C PHE A 76 -12.27 5.49 -0.94
N GLY A 77 -11.47 5.96 0.01
CA GLY A 77 -11.57 5.55 1.40
C GLY A 77 -12.94 5.85 1.99
N ARG A 78 -13.49 7.05 1.74
CA ARG A 78 -14.79 7.48 2.29
C ARG A 78 -15.93 6.57 1.85
N MET A 79 -15.92 6.13 0.59
CA MET A 79 -16.89 5.15 0.10
C MET A 79 -16.75 3.77 0.77
N ASN A 80 -15.54 3.44 1.21
CA ASN A 80 -15.24 2.20 1.95
C ASN A 80 -15.27 2.39 3.48
N GLY A 81 -15.76 3.53 3.98
CA GLY A 81 -15.95 3.77 5.42
C GLY A 81 -14.68 4.18 6.19
N PHE A 82 -13.61 4.58 5.51
CA PHE A 82 -12.39 5.09 6.14
C PHE A 82 -11.93 6.44 5.55
N SER A 83 -10.99 7.11 6.19
CA SER A 83 -10.40 8.36 5.68
C SER A 83 -8.90 8.22 5.58
N VAL A 84 -8.30 8.81 4.55
CA VAL A 84 -6.84 8.81 4.39
C VAL A 84 -6.25 9.99 5.17
N ARG A 85 -5.17 9.73 5.93
CA ARG A 85 -4.42 10.76 6.65
C ARG A 85 -3.17 11.13 5.85
N ARG A 86 -2.91 12.43 5.71
CA ARG A 86 -1.66 12.90 5.10
C ARG A 86 -0.51 12.70 6.08
N SER A 87 0.56 12.09 5.61
CA SER A 87 1.82 12.10 6.34
C SER A 87 2.35 13.54 6.44
N LYS A 88 3.03 13.84 7.55
CA LYS A 88 3.63 15.15 7.74
C LYS A 88 4.84 15.27 6.82
N VAL A 89 4.70 16.03 5.74
CA VAL A 89 5.84 16.41 4.89
C VAL A 89 6.63 17.47 5.66
N GLY A 90 7.62 17.04 6.44
CA GLY A 90 8.48 17.95 7.18
C GLY A 90 9.32 18.80 6.23
N ARG A 91 9.20 20.12 6.29
CA ARG A 91 10.22 21.00 5.68
C ARG A 91 11.51 20.82 6.48
N ARG A 92 12.50 20.17 5.90
CA ARG A 92 13.85 20.13 6.45
C ARG A 92 14.47 21.51 6.23
N THR A 93 14.19 22.47 7.10
CA THR A 93 14.97 23.71 7.13
C THR A 93 16.37 23.34 7.61
N LYS A 94 17.36 23.32 6.72
CA LYS A 94 18.77 23.41 7.11
C LYS A 94 18.97 24.76 7.79
N GLN A 95 18.65 24.85 9.07
CA GLN A 95 19.07 25.94 9.93
C GLN A 95 20.46 25.57 10.44
N GLY A 96 21.49 25.97 9.69
CA GLY A 96 22.87 25.67 10.08
C GLY A 96 23.82 25.66 8.90
N GLN A 97 24.20 26.85 8.44
CA GLN A 97 25.60 27.27 8.26
C GLN A 97 25.60 28.68 7.66
N ARG A 98 25.43 29.67 8.53
CA ARG A 98 26.05 30.98 8.38
C ARG A 98 26.89 31.18 9.63
N ALA A 99 28.12 30.67 9.61
CA ALA A 99 29.19 31.20 10.43
C ALA A 99 29.97 32.15 9.52
N LYS A 100 30.14 33.38 9.99
CA LYS A 100 30.88 34.46 9.34
C LYS A 100 32.34 34.09 9.10
#